data_AF-A0A8C1NKZ4-F1
#
_entry.id   AF-A0A8C1NKZ4-F1
#
_cell.length_a   1.000
_cell.length_b   1.000
_cell.length_c   1.000
_cell.angle_alpha   90.00
_cell.angle_beta   90.00
_cell.angle_gamma   90.00
#
_symmetry.space_group_name_H-M   'P 1'
#
loop_
_entity.id
_entity.type
_entity.pdbx_description
1 polymer ?
#
loop_
_entity_poly.entity_id
_entity_poly.type
_entity_poly.pdbx_seq_one_letter_code
_entity_poly.pdbx_strand_id
1 'polypeptide(L)'
;MIKTHPCAQIFCCDICGFEQVDAEQYYSELEEKLTDEFNAEKNRISMKRLGIAFVTFRDERMTAVIVKDYSRARCRHRPQQSSITTVVRSHQWGVSYAPAPNDIIWENLSVCGSRWWLRCVLLNIVLFFLLFFLTTPAIIVNTMDKFNVTRPVESLRNPVITQFFPTLLLWAFSILLPFIVYYSSFFEHHWTRSGENQVTMHKCFLLLVFMVIILPSLGLSSLDLFFRWLFDIHFLDETDVKFQCVFLPDNGAFFVNYVITSSLIGTVMELLRIPALLVYSVRLCFAKSKAERIHVKRSQAYEFQFGLEYAWTMCIFSVSMTYSITCPIIVPFGLLYLVLKHMVDRYNIYYAYLPTKLSQRIHSAAISQVVVAPILCMFWLLFFSVLRLGSVTVIAIYIYIYIYIYI
;
A
#
# COMPACT_ATOMS: atom_id res chain seq x y z
N MET A 1 36.74 -13.61 23.13
CA MET A 1 37.18 -13.57 21.72
C MET A 1 35.98 -13.73 20.78
N ILE A 2 35.54 -12.63 20.15
CA ILE A 2 34.49 -12.58 19.12
C ILE A 2 35.07 -11.95 17.84
N LYS A 3 34.58 -12.39 16.67
CA LYS A 3 34.90 -11.75 15.38
C LYS A 3 33.85 -10.66 15.10
N THR A 4 34.27 -9.41 14.98
CA THR A 4 33.34 -8.27 14.81
C THR A 4 32.89 -8.08 13.37
N HIS A 5 33.73 -8.46 12.39
CA HIS A 5 33.50 -8.20 10.97
C HIS A 5 32.27 -8.97 10.43
N PRO A 6 31.34 -8.32 9.69
CA PRO A 6 30.13 -8.99 9.14
C PRO A 6 30.44 -10.20 8.25
N CYS A 7 31.51 -10.11 7.45
CA CYS A 7 31.93 -11.19 6.55
C CYS A 7 32.51 -12.43 7.24
N ALA A 8 32.87 -12.33 8.53
CA ALA A 8 33.46 -13.43 9.30
C ALA A 8 32.50 -14.59 9.57
N GLN A 9 31.22 -14.41 9.25
CA GLN A 9 30.16 -15.38 9.48
C GLN A 9 29.62 -16.04 8.20
N ILE A 10 29.85 -15.39 7.05
CA ILE A 10 29.53 -15.96 5.72
C ILE A 10 30.68 -16.88 5.29
N PHE A 11 31.91 -16.43 5.52
CA PHE A 11 33.10 -17.22 5.32
C PHE A 11 33.56 -17.71 6.68
N CYS A 12 33.12 -18.91 7.09
CA CYS A 12 33.59 -19.62 8.28
C CYS A 12 35.07 -20.10 8.13
N CYS A 13 35.91 -19.31 7.46
CA CYS A 13 37.32 -19.60 7.29
C CYS A 13 38.11 -18.83 8.36
N ASP A 14 38.80 -19.56 9.23
CA ASP A 14 39.79 -18.99 10.16
C ASP A 14 41.00 -18.36 9.44
N ILE A 15 41.13 -18.62 8.14
CA ILE A 15 42.20 -18.11 7.26
C ILE A 15 42.01 -16.63 6.90
N CYS A 16 40.83 -16.07 7.07
CA CYS A 16 40.52 -14.70 6.63
C CYS A 16 41.03 -13.59 7.56
N GLY A 17 41.82 -13.91 8.60
CA GLY A 17 42.54 -12.90 9.40
C GLY A 17 41.64 -11.94 10.19
N PHE A 18 40.38 -12.31 10.47
CA PHE A 18 39.47 -11.45 11.20
C PHE A 18 39.95 -11.22 12.64
N GLU A 19 40.03 -9.95 13.03
CA GLU A 19 40.44 -9.54 14.37
C GLU A 19 39.48 -10.11 15.42
N GLN A 20 40.05 -10.85 16.39
CA GLN A 20 39.32 -11.40 17.51
C GLN A 20 39.51 -10.46 18.70
N VAL A 21 38.42 -9.84 19.13
CA VAL A 21 38.39 -8.94 20.30
C VAL A 21 37.71 -9.61 21.46
N ASP A 22 38.04 -9.19 22.68
CA ASP A 22 37.32 -9.69 23.84
C ASP A 22 35.86 -9.21 23.83
N ALA A 23 34.94 -10.11 24.13
CA ALA A 23 33.52 -9.82 24.06
C ALA A 23 33.11 -8.86 25.17
N GLU A 24 33.65 -9.05 26.37
CA GLU A 24 33.35 -8.20 27.53
C GLU A 24 33.81 -6.76 27.28
N GLN A 25 35.04 -6.58 26.80
CA GLN A 25 35.57 -5.27 26.45
C GLN A 25 34.74 -4.61 25.33
N TYR A 26 34.46 -5.32 24.23
CA TYR A 26 33.70 -4.77 23.11
C TYR A 26 32.29 -4.32 23.51
N TYR A 27 31.56 -5.13 24.28
CA TYR A 27 30.21 -4.76 24.70
C TYR A 27 30.21 -3.65 25.76
N SER A 28 31.23 -3.59 26.62
CA SER A 28 31.38 -2.50 27.59
C SER A 28 31.63 -1.15 26.90
N GLU A 29 32.55 -1.12 25.92
CA GLU A 29 32.81 0.08 25.10
C GLU A 29 31.57 0.50 24.29
N LEU A 30 30.82 -0.47 23.78
CA LEU A 30 29.58 -0.20 23.04
C LEU A 30 28.48 0.36 23.95
N GLU A 31 28.34 -0.16 25.18
CA GLU A 31 27.39 0.35 26.17
C GLU A 31 27.73 1.79 26.58
N GLU A 32 29.01 2.08 26.84
CA GLU A 32 29.48 3.42 27.15
C GLU A 32 29.17 4.40 26.02
N LYS A 33 29.53 4.04 24.78
CA LYS A 33 29.25 4.85 23.59
C LYS A 33 27.75 5.13 23.42
N LEU A 34 26.90 4.11 23.56
CA LEU A 34 25.44 4.28 23.43
C LEU A 34 24.85 5.12 24.57
N THR A 35 25.41 5.01 25.77
CA THR A 35 25.02 5.83 26.93
C THR A 35 25.37 7.31 26.71
N ASP A 36 26.55 7.57 26.13
CA ASP A 36 26.97 8.93 25.76
C ASP A 36 26.08 9.53 24.67
N GLU A 37 25.76 8.76 23.62
CA GLU A 37 24.82 9.19 22.57
C GLU A 37 23.42 9.49 23.14
N PHE A 38 22.93 8.66 24.07
CA PHE A 38 21.67 8.87 24.77
C PHE A 38 21.69 10.16 25.60
N ASN A 39 22.73 10.40 26.39
CA ASN A 39 22.88 11.59 27.20
C ASN A 39 23.00 12.86 26.34
N ALA A 40 23.73 12.78 25.22
CA ALA A 40 23.85 13.87 24.26
C ALA A 40 22.49 14.24 23.65
N GLU A 41 21.68 13.26 23.23
CA GLU A 41 20.36 13.55 22.66
C GLU A 41 19.38 14.02 23.74
N LYS A 42 19.43 13.48 24.97
CA LYS A 42 18.63 13.94 26.12
C LYS A 42 18.83 15.44 26.39
N ASN A 43 20.08 15.92 26.32
CA ASN A 43 20.39 17.34 26.50
C ASN A 43 19.83 18.21 25.35
N ARG A 44 19.75 17.67 24.12
CA ARG A 44 19.21 18.37 22.95
C ARG A 44 17.69 18.49 22.94
N ILE A 45 16.95 17.65 23.67
CA ILE A 45 15.47 17.66 23.71
C ILE A 45 14.94 19.05 24.13
N SER A 46 15.61 19.72 25.07
CA SER A 46 15.20 21.05 25.56
C SER A 46 15.15 22.14 24.47
N MET A 47 15.97 21.98 23.40
CA MET A 47 16.06 22.90 22.28
C MET A 47 15.04 22.59 21.17
N LYS A 48 14.49 21.37 21.11
CA LYS A 48 13.55 20.93 20.07
C LYS A 48 12.13 20.82 20.64
N ARG A 49 11.41 21.94 20.73
CA ARG A 49 10.02 21.94 21.20
C ARG A 49 9.06 21.53 20.07
N LEU A 50 8.29 20.48 20.31
CA LEU A 50 7.18 20.07 19.47
C LEU A 50 6.01 21.02 19.74
N GLY A 51 5.45 21.66 18.71
CA GLY A 51 4.27 22.55 18.83
C GLY A 51 2.96 21.81 19.10
N ILE A 52 3.03 20.67 19.80
CA ILE A 52 1.94 19.73 20.07
C ILE A 52 1.97 19.42 21.57
N ALA A 53 0.80 19.37 22.20
CA ALA A 53 0.64 18.96 23.58
C ALA A 53 -0.57 18.03 23.72
N PHE A 54 -0.45 17.02 24.59
CA PHE A 54 -1.56 16.19 25.00
C PHE A 54 -2.08 16.70 26.34
N VAL A 55 -3.37 17.03 26.39
CA VAL A 55 -4.03 17.56 27.59
C VAL A 55 -5.09 16.57 28.04
N THR A 56 -4.99 16.12 29.29
CA THR A 56 -5.97 15.23 29.90
C THR A 56 -6.93 16.03 30.77
N PHE A 57 -8.21 15.68 30.69
CA PHE A 57 -9.28 16.29 31.47
C PHE A 57 -9.95 15.23 32.33
N ARG A 58 -10.61 15.66 33.42
CA ARG A 58 -11.29 14.75 34.34
C ARG A 58 -12.55 14.13 33.72
N ASP A 59 -13.34 14.94 33.00
CA ASP A 59 -14.64 14.55 32.47
C ASP A 59 -14.69 14.59 30.93
N GLU A 60 -15.33 13.58 30.32
CA GLU A 60 -15.56 13.52 28.87
C GLU A 60 -16.48 14.63 28.38
N ARG A 61 -17.44 15.08 29.20
CA ARG A 61 -18.32 16.21 28.84
C ARG A 61 -17.52 17.49 28.62
N MET A 62 -16.47 17.69 29.41
CA MET A 62 -15.60 18.86 29.29
C MET A 62 -14.81 18.83 27.98
N THR A 63 -14.27 17.67 27.61
CA THR A 63 -13.55 17.52 26.33
C THR A 63 -14.46 17.75 25.14
N ALA A 64 -15.69 17.24 25.17
CA ALA A 64 -16.68 17.45 24.11
C ALA A 64 -17.05 18.92 23.91
N VAL A 65 -17.22 19.68 25.00
CA VAL A 65 -17.48 21.13 24.94
C VAL A 65 -16.30 21.87 24.33
N ILE A 66 -15.07 21.56 24.77
CA ILE A 66 -13.85 22.22 24.27
C ILE A 66 -13.64 21.93 22.78
N VAL A 67 -13.70 20.66 22.36
CA VAL A 67 -13.55 20.28 20.95
C VAL A 67 -14.61 20.96 20.08
N LYS A 68 -15.85 21.07 20.57
CA LYS A 68 -16.94 21.76 19.87
C LYS A 68 -16.68 23.26 19.73
N ASP A 69 -16.17 23.93 20.76
CA ASP A 69 -15.84 25.36 20.71
C ASP A 69 -14.74 25.64 19.66
N TYR A 70 -13.65 24.89 19.70
CA TYR A 70 -12.56 25.02 18.74
C TYR A 70 -12.93 24.55 17.32
N SER A 71 -13.86 23.61 17.15
CA SER A 71 -14.35 23.23 15.81
C SER A 71 -15.13 24.35 15.13
N ARG A 72 -15.91 25.12 15.91
CA ARG A 72 -16.71 26.25 15.42
C ARG A 72 -15.84 27.46 15.07
N ALA A 73 -14.61 27.50 15.59
CA ALA A 73 -13.67 28.57 15.30
C ALA A 73 -13.25 28.64 13.81
N ARG A 74 -13.37 27.54 13.07
CA ARG A 74 -13.18 27.53 11.60
C ARG A 74 -14.29 28.24 10.84
N CYS A 75 -15.47 28.39 11.43
CA CYS A 75 -16.63 29.07 10.85
C CYS A 75 -16.80 30.49 11.45
N ARG A 76 -15.82 31.38 11.21
CA ARG A 76 -15.82 32.83 11.55
C ARG A 76 -16.04 33.23 13.03
N HIS A 77 -16.40 32.33 13.93
CA HIS A 77 -16.49 32.61 15.37
C HIS A 77 -15.12 32.49 16.03
N ARG A 78 -14.81 33.34 17.01
CA ARG A 78 -13.59 33.19 17.82
C ARG A 78 -13.90 32.27 19.01
N PRO A 79 -12.97 31.36 19.39
CA PRO A 79 -13.15 30.54 20.58
C PRO A 79 -13.25 31.43 21.83
N GLN A 80 -13.80 30.89 22.93
CA GLN A 80 -13.93 31.65 24.17
C GLN A 80 -12.56 32.14 24.66
N GLN A 81 -12.51 33.40 25.07
CA GLN A 81 -11.27 34.06 25.50
C GLN A 81 -11.13 33.96 27.02
N SER A 82 -9.89 33.76 27.46
CA SER A 82 -9.47 33.75 28.86
C SER A 82 -8.40 34.81 29.08
N SER A 83 -8.06 35.10 30.33
CA SER A 83 -7.00 36.05 30.71
C SER A 83 -5.62 35.72 30.10
N ILE A 84 -5.40 34.46 29.69
CA ILE A 84 -4.10 33.98 29.16
C ILE A 84 -4.13 33.84 27.63
N THR A 85 -5.26 34.14 26.98
CA THR A 85 -5.45 33.93 25.54
C THR A 85 -4.46 34.70 24.66
N THR A 86 -4.00 35.88 25.09
CA THR A 86 -3.00 36.69 24.36
C THR A 86 -1.60 36.08 24.41
N VAL A 87 -1.25 35.40 25.51
CA VAL A 87 0.05 34.74 25.71
C VAL A 87 0.12 33.42 24.93
N VAL A 88 -0.93 32.60 25.03
CA VAL A 88 -0.97 31.25 24.41
C VAL A 88 -1.41 31.31 22.95
N ARG A 89 -1.96 32.44 22.49
CA ARG A 89 -2.52 32.62 21.14
C ARG A 89 -3.53 31.53 20.77
N SER A 90 -4.51 31.33 21.66
CA SER A 90 -5.53 30.27 21.57
C SER A 90 -6.15 30.09 20.18
N HIS A 91 -6.34 31.18 19.43
CA HIS A 91 -6.92 31.19 18.08
C HIS A 91 -6.10 30.45 17.01
N GLN A 92 -4.81 30.17 17.24
CA GLN A 92 -3.93 29.48 16.28
C GLN A 92 -3.90 27.96 16.50
N TRP A 93 -4.52 27.47 17.58
CA TRP A 93 -4.47 26.06 17.95
C TRP A 93 -5.59 25.26 17.29
N GLY A 94 -5.22 24.14 16.68
CA GLY A 94 -6.16 23.09 16.32
C GLY A 94 -6.35 22.13 17.49
N VAL A 95 -7.59 21.89 17.89
CA VAL A 95 -7.93 20.91 18.93
C VAL A 95 -8.72 19.76 18.32
N SER A 96 -8.26 18.54 18.58
CA SER A 96 -8.91 17.29 18.18
C SER A 96 -8.78 16.25 19.29
N TYR A 97 -9.61 15.22 19.25
CA TYR A 97 -9.47 14.08 20.15
C TYR A 97 -8.14 13.37 19.89
N ALA A 98 -7.40 13.12 20.97
CA ALA A 98 -6.17 12.35 20.90
C ALA A 98 -6.49 10.88 20.52
N PRO A 99 -5.78 10.31 19.54
CA PRO A 99 -5.88 8.88 19.25
C PRO A 99 -5.29 8.06 20.42
N ALA A 100 -5.55 6.75 20.41
CA ALA A 100 -5.00 5.86 21.42
C ALA A 100 -3.46 5.90 21.40
N PRO A 101 -2.76 5.78 22.55
CA PRO A 101 -1.30 5.87 22.61
C PRO A 101 -0.56 4.89 21.69
N ASN A 102 -1.14 3.69 21.49
CA ASN A 102 -0.58 2.65 20.61
C ASN A 102 -0.81 2.92 19.11
N ASP A 103 -1.73 3.83 18.77
CA ASP A 103 -2.01 4.23 17.38
C ASP A 103 -1.13 5.41 16.94
N ILE A 104 -0.47 6.09 17.88
CA ILE A 104 0.43 7.22 17.61
C ILE A 104 1.80 6.70 17.17
N ILE A 105 2.33 7.26 16.08
CA ILE A 105 3.72 7.05 15.65
C ILE A 105 4.55 8.21 16.20
N TRP A 106 5.24 7.98 17.31
CA TRP A 106 5.94 9.02 18.06
C TRP A 106 7.08 9.67 17.27
N GLU A 107 7.74 8.88 16.42
CA GLU A 107 8.84 9.28 15.56
C GLU A 107 8.40 10.33 14.52
N ASN A 108 7.15 10.22 14.04
CA ASN A 108 6.61 11.04 12.96
C ASN A 108 5.99 12.36 13.46
N LEU A 109 5.72 12.50 14.77
CA LEU A 109 5.12 13.71 15.36
C LEU A 109 5.93 14.98 15.11
N SER A 110 7.24 14.85 14.87
CA SER A 110 8.13 15.98 14.57
C SER A 110 7.86 16.64 13.22
N VAL A 111 7.24 15.92 12.28
CA VAL A 111 6.96 16.39 10.93
C VAL A 111 5.58 17.04 10.91
N CYS A 112 5.53 18.38 10.82
CA CYS A 112 4.28 19.15 10.89
C CYS A 112 4.08 20.11 9.71
N GLY A 113 2.80 20.39 9.42
CA GLY A 113 2.36 21.50 8.58
C GLY A 113 2.83 21.43 7.13
N SER A 114 3.38 22.54 6.62
CA SER A 114 3.79 22.68 5.21
C SER A 114 4.87 21.66 4.80
N ARG A 115 5.81 21.32 5.69
CA ARG A 115 6.84 20.32 5.40
C ARG A 115 6.25 18.93 5.16
N TRP A 116 5.24 18.56 5.93
CA TRP A 116 4.51 17.31 5.72
C TRP A 116 3.76 17.34 4.39
N TRP A 117 3.03 18.43 4.10
CA TRP A 117 2.27 18.55 2.85
C TRP A 117 3.16 18.53 1.60
N LEU A 118 4.29 19.26 1.63
CA LEU A 118 5.26 19.26 0.52
C LEU A 118 5.83 17.86 0.28
N ARG A 119 6.19 17.13 1.35
CA ARG A 119 6.65 15.74 1.24
C ARG A 119 5.57 14.84 0.66
N CYS A 120 4.36 14.94 1.17
CA CYS A 120 3.21 14.18 0.69
C CYS A 120 2.97 14.43 -0.81
N VAL A 121 2.90 15.69 -1.24
CA VAL A 121 2.72 16.04 -2.66
C VAL A 121 3.87 15.52 -3.53
N LEU A 122 5.12 15.74 -3.11
CA LEU A 122 6.29 15.28 -3.86
C LEU A 122 6.31 13.76 -4.01
N LEU A 123 6.06 13.02 -2.92
CA LEU A 123 6.05 11.56 -2.93
C LEU A 123 4.91 11.01 -3.80
N ASN A 124 3.73 11.62 -3.78
CA ASN A 124 2.63 11.21 -4.66
C ASN A 124 2.92 11.53 -6.13
N ILE A 125 3.56 12.65 -6.44
CA ILE A 125 4.00 12.98 -7.81
C ILE A 125 5.03 11.96 -8.30
N VAL A 126 6.05 11.66 -7.49
CA VAL A 126 7.07 10.65 -7.80
C VAL A 126 6.43 9.27 -7.97
N LEU A 127 5.51 8.89 -7.09
CA LEU A 127 4.76 7.64 -7.19
C LEU A 127 3.98 7.59 -8.50
N PHE A 128 3.26 8.65 -8.87
CA PHE A 128 2.52 8.71 -10.13
C PHE A 128 3.42 8.49 -11.35
N PHE A 129 4.55 9.19 -11.45
CA PHE A 129 5.49 8.99 -12.55
C PHE A 129 6.08 7.58 -12.55
N LEU A 130 6.50 7.08 -11.38
CA LEU A 130 7.04 5.74 -11.25
C LEU A 130 6.03 4.69 -11.72
N LEU A 131 4.77 4.79 -11.28
CA LEU A 131 3.70 3.91 -11.73
C LEU A 131 3.48 4.05 -13.25
N PHE A 132 3.40 5.27 -13.78
CA PHE A 132 3.24 5.51 -15.22
C PHE A 132 4.28 4.77 -16.08
N PHE A 133 5.55 4.85 -15.70
CA PHE A 133 6.63 4.14 -16.42
C PHE A 133 6.61 2.64 -16.18
N LEU A 134 6.39 2.20 -14.94
CA LEU A 134 6.47 0.79 -14.57
C LEU A 134 5.31 -0.04 -15.15
N THR A 135 4.15 0.56 -15.32
CA THR A 135 2.97 -0.10 -15.90
C THR A 135 2.96 -0.03 -17.42
N THR A 136 4.02 0.52 -18.02
CA THR A 136 4.22 0.59 -19.46
C THR A 136 5.51 -0.14 -19.89
N PRO A 137 5.76 -1.42 -19.47
CA PRO A 137 7.01 -2.12 -19.78
C PRO A 137 7.24 -2.30 -21.28
N ALA A 138 6.16 -2.47 -22.05
CA ALA A 138 6.20 -2.63 -23.50
C ALA A 138 6.80 -1.40 -24.22
N ILE A 139 6.57 -0.18 -23.71
CA ILE A 139 7.20 1.02 -24.28
C ILE A 139 8.68 1.09 -23.89
N ILE A 140 9.07 0.69 -22.67
CA ILE A 140 10.50 0.62 -22.30
C ILE A 140 11.23 -0.36 -23.22
N VAL A 141 10.66 -1.55 -23.45
CA VAL A 141 11.24 -2.53 -24.38
C VAL A 141 11.27 -1.98 -25.81
N ASN A 142 10.16 -1.41 -26.32
CA ASN A 142 10.08 -0.88 -27.69
C ASN A 142 10.92 0.38 -27.91
N THR A 143 11.11 1.23 -26.89
CA THR A 143 11.99 2.41 -26.96
C THR A 143 13.45 2.00 -26.83
N MET A 144 13.78 1.01 -26.00
CA MET A 144 15.13 0.45 -25.92
C MET A 144 15.57 -0.17 -27.25
N ASP A 145 14.63 -0.79 -27.99
CA ASP A 145 14.83 -1.26 -29.36
C ASP A 145 14.96 -0.10 -30.37
N LYS A 146 14.08 0.91 -30.28
CA LYS A 146 14.06 2.09 -31.17
C LYS A 146 15.25 3.04 -31.00
N PHE A 147 15.82 3.17 -29.80
CA PHE A 147 16.99 4.01 -29.52
C PHE A 147 18.32 3.33 -29.88
N ASN A 148 18.30 2.11 -30.42
CA ASN A 148 19.49 1.41 -30.91
C ASN A 148 20.64 1.39 -29.87
N VAL A 149 20.30 1.38 -28.57
CA VAL A 149 21.25 1.23 -27.45
C VAL A 149 21.81 -0.21 -27.42
N THR A 150 21.24 -1.08 -28.27
CA THR A 150 21.61 -2.46 -28.59
C THR A 150 22.56 -2.59 -29.80
N ARG A 151 23.28 -1.54 -30.23
CA ARG A 151 24.30 -1.71 -31.29
C ARG A 151 25.48 -2.64 -30.96
N PRO A 152 25.77 -3.04 -29.70
CA PRO A 152 26.66 -4.18 -29.45
C PRO A 152 25.92 -5.50 -29.16
N VAL A 153 24.62 -5.61 -29.49
CA VAL A 153 23.75 -6.75 -29.10
C VAL A 153 23.21 -7.51 -30.33
N GLU A 154 23.67 -7.20 -31.55
CA GLU A 154 23.43 -8.10 -32.70
C GLU A 154 24.12 -9.47 -32.55
N SER A 155 25.15 -9.57 -31.69
CA SER A 155 25.82 -10.83 -31.33
C SER A 155 25.13 -11.61 -30.20
N LEU A 156 24.09 -11.04 -29.57
CA LEU A 156 23.34 -11.62 -28.44
C LEU A 156 21.86 -11.83 -28.80
N ARG A 157 21.58 -12.23 -30.05
CA ARG A 157 20.27 -12.76 -30.49
C ARG A 157 20.03 -14.15 -29.91
N ASN A 158 20.14 -14.26 -28.58
CA ASN A 158 19.81 -15.47 -27.85
C ASN A 158 18.30 -15.40 -27.58
N PRO A 159 17.48 -16.34 -28.09
CA PRO A 159 16.02 -16.33 -27.90
C PRO A 159 15.61 -16.27 -26.42
N VAL A 160 16.51 -16.69 -25.53
CA VAL A 160 16.37 -16.53 -24.08
C VAL A 160 16.25 -15.06 -23.69
N ILE A 161 17.09 -14.15 -24.18
CA ILE A 161 17.06 -12.74 -23.76
C ILE A 161 15.82 -12.04 -24.32
N THR A 162 15.44 -12.30 -25.57
CA THR A 162 14.31 -11.60 -26.21
C THR A 162 12.93 -12.09 -25.74
N GLN A 163 12.80 -13.35 -25.29
CA GLN A 163 11.52 -13.91 -24.83
C GLN A 163 11.40 -13.97 -23.30
N PHE A 164 12.50 -14.22 -22.58
CA PHE A 164 12.49 -14.35 -21.12
C PHE A 164 12.62 -13.01 -20.39
N PHE A 165 13.37 -12.05 -20.95
CA PHE A 165 13.58 -10.78 -20.28
C PHE A 165 12.27 -9.98 -20.08
N PRO A 166 11.37 -9.85 -21.08
CA PRO A 166 10.11 -9.13 -20.88
C PRO A 166 9.19 -9.80 -19.86
N THR A 167 9.15 -11.14 -19.85
CA THR A 167 8.31 -11.91 -18.92
C THR A 167 8.85 -11.86 -17.49
N LEU A 168 10.16 -11.96 -17.30
CA LEU A 168 10.83 -11.77 -16.00
C LEU A 168 10.64 -10.33 -15.48
N LEU A 169 10.76 -9.34 -16.37
CA LEU A 169 10.58 -7.93 -16.02
C LEU A 169 9.14 -7.65 -15.56
N LEU A 170 8.15 -8.18 -16.27
CA LEU A 170 6.73 -8.12 -15.88
C LEU A 170 6.50 -8.76 -14.51
N TRP A 171 7.05 -9.94 -14.27
CA TRP A 171 6.93 -10.63 -12.99
C TRP A 171 7.57 -9.82 -11.85
N ALA A 172 8.79 -9.31 -12.05
CA ALA A 172 9.50 -8.48 -11.09
C ALA A 172 8.71 -7.21 -10.73
N PHE A 173 8.16 -6.52 -11.73
CA PHE A 173 7.34 -5.33 -11.52
C PHE A 173 6.02 -5.63 -10.82
N SER A 174 5.38 -6.75 -11.13
CA SER A 174 4.12 -7.16 -10.47
C SER A 174 4.29 -7.38 -8.97
N ILE A 175 5.45 -7.89 -8.54
CA ILE A 175 5.79 -8.05 -7.12
C ILE A 175 6.19 -6.71 -6.51
N LEU A 176 6.97 -5.90 -7.22
CA LEU A 176 7.52 -4.66 -6.71
C LEU A 176 6.46 -3.56 -6.50
N LEU A 177 5.41 -3.53 -7.32
CA LEU A 177 4.39 -2.48 -7.32
C LEU A 177 3.70 -2.27 -5.95
N PRO A 178 3.12 -3.29 -5.29
CA PRO A 178 2.53 -3.12 -3.96
C PRO A 178 3.54 -2.66 -2.91
N PHE A 179 4.80 -3.12 -2.98
CA PHE A 179 5.85 -2.67 -2.07
C PHE A 179 6.21 -1.20 -2.27
N ILE A 180 6.30 -0.73 -3.52
CA ILE A 180 6.53 0.69 -3.82
C ILE A 180 5.43 1.57 -3.21
N VAL A 181 4.16 1.19 -3.37
CA VAL A 181 3.02 1.96 -2.83
C VAL A 181 3.03 1.97 -1.30
N TYR A 182 3.34 0.82 -0.69
CA TYR A 182 3.51 0.71 0.76
C TYR A 182 4.61 1.65 1.27
N TYR A 183 5.82 1.57 0.68
CA TYR A 183 6.94 2.41 1.09
C TYR A 183 6.68 3.89 0.83
N SER A 184 6.00 4.24 -0.27
CA SER A 184 5.56 5.62 -0.52
C SER A 184 4.73 6.17 0.63
N SER A 185 3.76 5.38 1.13
CA SER A 185 2.89 5.79 2.24
C SER A 185 3.61 5.81 3.59
N PHE A 186 4.58 4.91 3.79
CA PHE A 186 5.47 4.93 4.96
C PHE A 186 6.32 6.20 5.00
N PHE A 187 6.91 6.60 3.86
CA PHE A 187 7.72 7.82 3.76
C PHE A 187 6.93 9.13 3.85
N GLU A 188 5.60 9.08 3.82
CA GLU A 188 4.76 10.27 4.07
C GLU A 188 4.74 10.69 5.55
N HIS A 189 5.23 9.85 6.47
CA HIS A 189 5.32 10.14 7.91
C HIS A 189 3.99 10.57 8.53
N HIS A 190 2.95 9.76 8.37
CA HIS A 190 1.68 9.99 9.05
C HIS A 190 1.83 9.93 10.59
N TRP A 191 1.08 10.74 11.32
CA TRP A 191 1.12 10.75 12.80
C TRP A 191 0.45 9.54 13.44
N THR A 192 -0.47 8.89 12.72
CA THR A 192 -1.23 7.75 13.24
C THR A 192 -1.06 6.54 12.34
N ARG A 193 -0.91 5.36 12.96
CA ARG A 193 -0.86 4.07 12.27
C ARG A 193 -2.15 3.78 11.52
N SER A 194 -3.29 4.16 12.10
CA SER A 194 -4.59 4.06 11.45
C SER A 194 -4.67 4.89 10.17
N GLY A 195 -4.16 6.13 10.21
CA GLY A 195 -4.13 7.01 9.04
C GLY A 195 -3.20 6.49 7.94
N GLU A 196 -2.02 6.01 8.31
CA GLU A 196 -1.08 5.37 7.38
C GLU A 196 -1.70 4.16 6.68
N ASN A 197 -2.29 3.24 7.44
CA ASN A 197 -2.97 2.06 6.90
C ASN A 197 -4.14 2.44 5.98
N GLN A 198 -4.90 3.48 6.36
CA GLN A 198 -6.00 3.96 5.54
C GLN A 198 -5.50 4.51 4.20
N VAL A 199 -4.47 5.35 4.18
CA VAL A 199 -3.93 5.90 2.92
C VAL A 199 -3.33 4.80 2.05
N THR A 200 -2.57 3.87 2.64
CA THR A 200 -2.04 2.69 1.95
C THR A 200 -3.17 1.88 1.31
N MET A 201 -4.27 1.64 2.03
CA MET A 201 -5.44 0.94 1.52
C MET A 201 -6.02 1.62 0.27
N HIS A 202 -6.23 2.94 0.31
CA HIS A 202 -6.78 3.69 -0.84
C HIS A 202 -5.86 3.62 -2.06
N LYS A 203 -4.56 3.85 -1.87
CA LYS A 203 -3.59 3.85 -2.97
C LYS A 203 -3.43 2.45 -3.57
N CYS A 204 -3.30 1.43 -2.75
CA CYS A 204 -3.21 0.04 -3.21
C CYS A 204 -4.49 -0.41 -3.90
N PHE A 205 -5.67 -0.10 -3.34
CA PHE A 205 -6.94 -0.46 -3.97
C PHE A 205 -7.11 0.22 -5.34
N LEU A 206 -6.84 1.52 -5.43
CA LEU A 206 -6.92 2.25 -6.71
C LEU A 206 -5.95 1.67 -7.74
N LEU A 207 -4.71 1.39 -7.34
CA LEU A 207 -3.72 0.77 -8.22
C LEU A 207 -4.17 -0.62 -8.69
N LEU A 208 -4.65 -1.46 -7.78
CA LEU A 208 -5.10 -2.82 -8.09
C LEU A 208 -6.33 -2.82 -9.01
N VAL A 209 -7.33 -1.99 -8.74
CA VAL A 209 -8.49 -1.84 -9.64
C VAL A 209 -8.04 -1.39 -11.03
N PHE A 210 -7.14 -0.42 -11.11
CA PHE A 210 -6.65 0.08 -12.38
C PHE A 210 -5.84 -0.97 -13.16
N MET A 211 -4.92 -1.69 -12.49
CA MET A 211 -4.04 -2.70 -13.10
C MET A 211 -4.73 -4.03 -13.40
N VAL A 212 -5.58 -4.51 -12.49
CA VAL A 212 -6.19 -5.84 -12.58
C VAL A 212 -7.50 -5.77 -13.37
N ILE A 213 -8.32 -4.74 -13.12
CA ILE A 213 -9.65 -4.64 -13.75
C ILE A 213 -9.57 -3.78 -15.00
N ILE A 214 -9.21 -2.49 -14.89
CA ILE A 214 -9.41 -1.53 -15.98
C ILE A 214 -8.53 -1.82 -17.20
N LEU A 215 -7.21 -1.96 -17.01
CA LEU A 215 -6.29 -2.19 -18.12
C LEU A 215 -6.58 -3.49 -18.91
N PRO A 216 -6.70 -4.67 -18.27
CA PRO A 216 -6.96 -5.91 -19.00
C PRO A 216 -8.37 -5.95 -19.60
N SER A 217 -9.37 -5.32 -18.96
CA SER A 217 -10.72 -5.21 -19.54
C SER A 217 -10.72 -4.47 -20.86
N LEU A 218 -10.02 -3.33 -20.94
CA LEU A 218 -9.96 -2.51 -22.15
C LEU A 218 -9.04 -3.11 -23.23
N GLY A 219 -8.39 -4.25 -22.97
CA GLY A 219 -7.35 -4.80 -23.85
C GLY A 219 -6.11 -3.91 -23.94
N LEU A 220 -5.95 -2.99 -22.98
CA LEU A 220 -4.87 -2.02 -22.97
C LEU A 220 -3.69 -2.57 -22.17
N SER A 221 -2.56 -2.72 -22.84
CA SER A 221 -1.33 -3.19 -22.20
C SER A 221 -0.56 -2.10 -21.47
N SER A 222 -1.02 -0.83 -21.49
CA SER A 222 -0.27 0.30 -20.92
C SER A 222 -1.10 1.55 -20.57
N LEU A 223 -0.52 2.40 -19.72
CA LEU A 223 -1.09 3.70 -19.32
C LEU A 223 -1.10 4.73 -20.45
N ASP A 224 -0.07 4.77 -21.30
CA ASP A 224 0.00 5.68 -22.46
C ASP A 224 -1.13 5.42 -23.46
N LEU A 225 -1.41 4.14 -23.76
CA LEU A 225 -2.53 3.78 -24.63
C LEU A 225 -3.87 4.15 -24.01
N PHE A 226 -4.02 4.03 -22.68
CA PHE A 226 -5.20 4.51 -21.97
C PHE A 226 -5.38 6.03 -22.08
N PHE A 227 -4.31 6.81 -21.90
CA PHE A 227 -4.39 8.28 -22.02
C PHE A 227 -4.68 8.73 -23.46
N ARG A 228 -4.07 8.08 -24.46
CA ARG A 228 -4.40 8.35 -25.87
C ARG A 228 -5.83 7.98 -26.18
N TRP A 229 -6.30 6.81 -25.76
CA TRP A 229 -7.70 6.43 -25.90
C TRP A 229 -8.67 7.41 -25.22
N LEU A 230 -8.32 7.93 -24.03
CA LEU A 230 -9.19 8.81 -23.26
C LEU A 230 -9.25 10.25 -23.81
N PHE A 231 -8.15 10.77 -24.37
CA PHE A 231 -8.03 12.18 -24.77
C PHE A 231 -7.92 12.41 -26.29
N ASP A 232 -7.55 11.40 -27.07
CA ASP A 232 -7.42 11.51 -28.53
C ASP A 232 -8.70 11.06 -29.24
N ILE A 233 -9.39 12.02 -29.83
CA ILE A 233 -10.68 11.83 -30.52
C ILE A 233 -10.52 10.98 -31.78
N HIS A 234 -9.33 10.93 -32.40
CA HIS A 234 -9.07 10.21 -33.66
C HIS A 234 -8.48 8.81 -33.46
N PHE A 235 -8.22 8.40 -32.21
CA PHE A 235 -7.63 7.11 -31.89
C PHE A 235 -8.48 5.93 -32.39
N LEU A 236 -9.81 6.09 -32.36
CA LEU A 236 -10.78 5.07 -32.81
C LEU A 236 -10.79 4.86 -34.34
N ASP A 237 -10.32 5.82 -35.12
CA ASP A 237 -10.28 5.75 -36.60
C ASP A 237 -8.94 5.18 -37.10
N GLU A 238 -7.83 5.41 -36.39
CA GLU A 238 -6.49 4.97 -36.82
C GLU A 238 -6.12 3.54 -36.40
N THR A 239 -6.75 3.01 -35.35
CA THR A 239 -6.48 1.67 -34.86
C THR A 239 -7.73 0.81 -34.95
N ASP A 240 -7.64 -0.32 -35.66
CA ASP A 240 -8.72 -1.32 -35.83
C ASP A 240 -8.91 -2.13 -34.53
N VAL A 241 -9.05 -1.42 -33.40
CA VAL A 241 -9.30 -2.01 -32.08
C VAL A 241 -10.79 -2.32 -32.04
N LYS A 242 -11.13 -3.58 -32.33
CA LYS A 242 -12.51 -4.06 -32.23
C LYS A 242 -12.91 -4.10 -30.76
N PHE A 243 -13.38 -2.98 -30.21
CA PHE A 243 -13.99 -2.90 -28.88
C PHE A 243 -15.21 -3.83 -28.74
N GLN A 244 -15.79 -4.30 -29.86
CA GLN A 244 -16.77 -5.38 -29.87
C GLN A 244 -16.24 -6.70 -29.28
N CYS A 245 -14.92 -6.89 -29.20
CA CYS A 245 -14.27 -8.06 -28.62
C CYS A 245 -13.83 -7.88 -27.15
N VAL A 246 -13.94 -6.67 -26.62
CA VAL A 246 -13.71 -6.37 -25.21
C VAL A 246 -14.85 -7.03 -24.42
N PHE A 247 -14.50 -7.94 -23.51
CA PHE A 247 -15.40 -8.89 -22.80
C PHE A 247 -15.82 -10.16 -23.56
N LEU A 248 -15.02 -10.66 -24.51
CA LEU A 248 -15.20 -12.04 -24.99
C LEU A 248 -15.09 -13.05 -23.82
N PRO A 249 -15.76 -14.22 -23.91
CA PRO A 249 -15.65 -15.30 -22.90
C PRO A 249 -14.21 -15.64 -22.53
N ASP A 250 -13.28 -15.48 -23.48
CA ASP A 250 -11.85 -15.72 -23.29
C ASP A 250 -11.21 -14.77 -22.24
N ASN A 251 -11.64 -13.50 -22.19
CA ASN A 251 -11.20 -12.56 -21.14
C ASN A 251 -11.84 -12.90 -19.79
N GLY A 252 -13.08 -13.38 -19.79
CA GLY A 252 -13.75 -13.85 -18.57
C GLY A 252 -13.03 -15.03 -17.93
N ALA A 253 -12.49 -15.96 -18.73
CA ALA A 253 -11.71 -17.09 -18.25
C ALA A 253 -10.43 -16.66 -17.52
N PHE A 254 -9.77 -15.59 -17.97
CA PHE A 254 -8.61 -15.02 -17.26
C PHE A 254 -8.98 -14.59 -15.83
N PHE A 255 -10.07 -13.85 -15.65
CA PHE A 255 -10.52 -13.38 -14.34
C PHE A 255 -10.99 -14.52 -13.43
N VAL A 256 -11.67 -15.52 -13.99
CA VAL A 256 -12.06 -16.72 -13.24
C VAL A 256 -10.82 -17.46 -12.74
N ASN A 257 -9.82 -17.68 -13.62
CA ASN A 257 -8.55 -18.32 -13.23
C ASN A 257 -7.80 -17.50 -12.19
N TYR A 258 -7.81 -16.16 -12.30
CA TYR A 258 -7.22 -15.27 -11.33
C TYR A 258 -7.87 -15.42 -9.94
N VAL A 259 -9.21 -15.41 -9.86
CA VAL A 259 -9.94 -15.59 -8.59
C VAL A 259 -9.72 -17.00 -8.02
N ILE A 260 -9.72 -18.05 -8.84
CA ILE A 260 -9.42 -19.42 -8.39
C ILE A 260 -8.01 -19.48 -7.79
N THR A 261 -7.01 -18.98 -8.52
CA THR A 261 -5.61 -18.96 -8.09
C THR A 261 -5.44 -18.18 -6.79
N SER A 262 -6.07 -17.00 -6.68
CA SER A 262 -6.05 -16.20 -5.46
C SER A 262 -6.76 -16.89 -4.29
N SER A 263 -7.89 -17.55 -4.53
CA SER A 263 -8.66 -18.29 -3.52
C SER A 263 -7.92 -19.48 -2.94
N LEU A 264 -7.21 -20.26 -3.77
CA LEU A 264 -6.52 -21.47 -3.33
C LEU A 264 -5.06 -21.16 -2.97
N ILE A 265 -4.28 -20.72 -3.94
CA ILE A 265 -2.83 -20.52 -3.76
C ILE A 265 -2.57 -19.29 -2.90
N GLY A 266 -3.29 -18.18 -3.12
CA GLY A 266 -3.12 -16.95 -2.35
C GLY A 266 -3.37 -17.15 -0.86
N THR A 267 -4.51 -17.75 -0.49
CA THR A 267 -4.86 -17.99 0.92
C THR A 267 -3.91 -18.98 1.60
N VAL A 268 -3.43 -20.01 0.88
CA VAL A 268 -2.42 -20.95 1.40
C VAL A 268 -1.08 -20.24 1.65
N MET A 269 -0.64 -19.37 0.74
CA MET A 269 0.60 -18.60 0.91
C MET A 269 0.52 -17.65 2.12
N GLU A 270 -0.64 -17.02 2.34
CA GLU A 270 -0.89 -16.17 3.52
C GLU A 270 -0.94 -16.97 4.83
N LEU A 271 -1.48 -18.20 4.80
CA LEU A 271 -1.47 -19.09 5.96
C LEU A 271 -0.05 -19.52 6.33
N LEU A 272 0.76 -19.88 5.32
CA LEU A 272 2.13 -20.34 5.53
C LEU A 272 3.11 -19.21 5.87
N ARG A 273 2.81 -17.96 5.48
CA ARG A 273 3.67 -16.79 5.73
C ARG A 273 5.12 -16.98 5.27
N ILE A 274 5.31 -17.62 4.12
CA ILE A 274 6.64 -17.97 3.59
C ILE A 274 7.63 -16.79 3.57
N PRO A 275 7.25 -15.56 3.14
CA PRO A 275 8.17 -14.43 3.14
C PRO A 275 8.68 -14.05 4.54
N ALA A 276 7.79 -14.06 5.55
CA ALA A 276 8.16 -13.74 6.92
C ALA A 276 9.06 -14.82 7.54
N LEU A 277 8.76 -16.10 7.27
CA LEU A 277 9.59 -17.24 7.69
C LEU A 277 10.97 -17.24 7.04
N LEU A 278 11.08 -16.80 5.78
CA LEU A 278 12.35 -16.67 5.08
C LEU A 278 13.21 -15.58 5.74
N VAL A 279 12.66 -14.39 5.96
CA VAL A 279 13.37 -13.29 6.64
C VAL A 279 13.79 -13.71 8.04
N TYR A 280 12.93 -14.41 8.77
CA TYR A 280 13.28 -14.98 10.08
C TYR A 280 14.45 -15.95 9.99
N SER A 281 14.38 -16.92 9.08
CA SER A 281 15.40 -17.96 8.93
C SER A 281 16.75 -17.34 8.59
N VAL A 282 16.76 -16.37 7.68
CA VAL A 282 17.95 -15.60 7.32
C VAL A 282 18.50 -14.83 8.54
N ARG A 283 17.66 -14.09 9.27
CA ARG A 283 18.09 -13.37 10.49
C ARG A 283 18.63 -14.31 11.57
N LEU A 284 18.02 -15.49 11.72
CA LEU A 284 18.46 -16.48 12.69
C LEU A 284 19.82 -17.08 12.31
N CYS A 285 20.10 -17.28 11.02
CA CYS A 285 21.41 -17.69 10.51
C CYS A 285 22.49 -16.64 10.79
N PHE A 286 22.14 -15.35 10.76
CA PHE A 286 23.07 -14.24 11.03
C PHE A 286 23.23 -13.86 12.52
N ALA A 287 22.39 -14.38 13.43
CA ALA A 287 22.44 -14.03 14.85
C ALA A 287 23.70 -14.58 15.56
N LYS A 288 24.48 -13.69 16.18
CA LYS A 288 25.80 -13.95 16.78
C LYS A 288 25.74 -14.56 18.17
N SER A 289 24.87 -14.04 19.05
CA SER A 289 24.83 -14.42 20.47
C SER A 289 23.54 -15.17 20.86
N LYS A 290 23.58 -15.89 21.98
CA LYS A 290 22.37 -16.49 22.57
C LYS A 290 21.31 -15.41 22.88
N ALA A 291 21.74 -14.24 23.35
CA ALA A 291 20.87 -13.10 23.61
C ALA A 291 20.25 -12.54 22.33
N GLU A 292 21.03 -12.45 21.24
CA GLU A 292 20.53 -12.00 19.94
C GLU A 292 19.54 -12.99 19.32
N ARG A 293 19.78 -14.30 19.45
CA ARG A 293 18.80 -15.31 19.03
C ARG A 293 17.49 -15.21 19.81
N ILE A 294 17.56 -14.95 21.12
CA ILE A 294 16.35 -14.69 21.93
C ILE A 294 15.68 -13.41 21.47
N HIS A 295 16.44 -12.35 21.18
CA HIS A 295 15.90 -11.11 20.66
C HIS A 295 15.21 -11.32 19.30
N VAL A 296 15.85 -11.98 18.34
CA VAL A 296 15.27 -12.32 17.03
C VAL A 296 13.99 -13.13 17.19
N LYS A 297 13.98 -14.14 18.10
CA LYS A 297 12.79 -14.92 18.41
C LYS A 297 11.66 -14.09 19.03
N ARG A 298 11.98 -13.08 19.84
CA ARG A 298 10.99 -12.18 20.43
C ARG A 298 10.49 -11.12 19.45
N SER A 299 11.34 -10.65 18.54
CA SER A 299 11.01 -9.68 17.49
C SER A 299 10.41 -10.32 16.23
N GLN A 300 10.07 -11.61 16.30
CA GLN A 300 9.41 -12.37 15.23
C GLN A 300 8.03 -11.86 14.88
N ALA A 301 7.32 -11.34 15.87
CA ALA A 301 5.92 -11.03 15.70
C ALA A 301 5.80 -9.73 14.88
N TYR A 302 5.19 -9.85 13.70
CA TYR A 302 4.88 -8.72 12.84
C TYR A 302 3.52 -8.13 13.23
N GLU A 303 3.32 -6.86 12.89
CA GLU A 303 2.00 -6.24 12.93
C GLU A 303 1.22 -6.62 11.67
N PHE A 304 -0.05 -6.97 11.84
CA PHE A 304 -0.92 -7.28 10.70
C PHE A 304 -1.14 -6.01 9.85
N GLN A 305 -0.79 -6.10 8.57
CA GLN A 305 -0.85 -4.97 7.63
C GLN A 305 -2.26 -4.79 7.06
N PHE A 306 -3.16 -4.25 7.88
CA PHE A 306 -4.56 -4.08 7.49
C PHE A 306 -4.72 -3.34 6.15
N GLY A 307 -3.92 -2.30 5.88
CA GLY A 307 -4.06 -1.53 4.64
C GLY A 307 -3.91 -2.36 3.36
N LEU A 308 -2.91 -3.24 3.31
CA LEU A 308 -2.63 -4.07 2.13
C LEU A 308 -3.67 -5.20 2.00
N GLU A 309 -3.94 -5.90 3.10
CA GLU A 309 -4.86 -7.04 3.14
C GLU A 309 -6.31 -6.64 2.77
N TYR A 310 -6.75 -5.47 3.25
CA TYR A 310 -8.04 -4.91 2.86
C TYR A 310 -8.08 -4.56 1.36
N ALA A 311 -7.02 -3.96 0.82
CA ALA A 311 -6.98 -3.59 -0.60
C ALA A 311 -7.08 -4.82 -1.52
N TRP A 312 -6.37 -5.92 -1.21
CA TRP A 312 -6.45 -7.17 -1.97
C TRP A 312 -7.83 -7.81 -1.87
N THR A 313 -8.38 -7.93 -0.66
CA THR A 313 -9.70 -8.51 -0.42
C THR A 313 -10.78 -7.73 -1.17
N MET A 314 -10.74 -6.40 -1.12
CA MET A 314 -11.67 -5.54 -1.85
C MET A 314 -11.49 -5.62 -3.36
N CYS A 315 -10.26 -5.79 -3.86
CA CYS A 315 -10.01 -6.00 -5.28
C CYS A 315 -10.65 -7.31 -5.77
N ILE A 316 -10.43 -8.44 -5.08
CA ILE A 316 -11.03 -9.74 -5.45
C ILE A 316 -12.56 -9.67 -5.38
N PHE A 317 -13.10 -9.00 -4.37
CA PHE A 317 -14.54 -8.73 -4.29
C PHE A 317 -15.02 -7.90 -5.50
N SER A 318 -14.28 -6.85 -5.88
CA SER A 318 -14.63 -5.98 -7.00
C SER A 318 -14.57 -6.71 -8.35
N VAL A 319 -13.58 -7.57 -8.56
CA VAL A 319 -13.48 -8.46 -9.73
C VAL A 319 -14.68 -9.39 -9.78
N SER A 320 -14.97 -10.07 -8.67
CA SER A 320 -16.07 -11.04 -8.58
C SER A 320 -17.43 -10.36 -8.84
N MET A 321 -17.64 -9.16 -8.30
CA MET A 321 -18.86 -8.39 -8.51
C MET A 321 -18.99 -7.90 -9.96
N THR A 322 -17.90 -7.33 -10.52
CA THR A 322 -17.89 -6.78 -11.88
C THR A 322 -18.21 -7.82 -12.94
N TYR A 323 -17.63 -9.02 -12.81
CA TYR A 323 -17.81 -10.12 -13.77
C TYR A 323 -18.94 -11.09 -13.43
N SER A 324 -19.69 -10.84 -12.36
CA SER A 324 -20.77 -11.73 -11.91
C SER A 324 -21.84 -11.96 -12.99
N ILE A 325 -22.17 -10.92 -13.77
CA ILE A 325 -23.21 -10.98 -14.81
C ILE A 325 -22.68 -11.59 -16.11
N THR A 326 -21.43 -11.27 -16.48
CA THR A 326 -20.83 -11.76 -17.73
C THR A 326 -20.39 -13.22 -17.62
N CYS A 327 -19.85 -13.62 -16.45
CA CYS A 327 -19.31 -14.96 -16.18
C CYS A 327 -19.75 -15.41 -14.79
N PRO A 328 -20.97 -15.95 -14.61
CA PRO A 328 -21.54 -16.27 -13.29
C PRO A 328 -20.73 -17.32 -12.51
N ILE A 329 -19.90 -18.11 -13.19
CA ILE A 329 -18.99 -19.06 -12.55
C ILE A 329 -17.95 -18.41 -11.63
N ILE A 330 -17.66 -17.11 -11.78
CA ILE A 330 -16.73 -16.39 -10.91
C ILE A 330 -17.25 -16.24 -9.47
N VAL A 331 -18.58 -16.14 -9.30
CA VAL A 331 -19.24 -15.88 -8.02
C VAL A 331 -18.99 -16.99 -6.98
N PRO A 332 -19.17 -18.30 -7.27
CA PRO A 332 -18.87 -19.34 -6.29
C PRO A 332 -17.40 -19.37 -5.88
N PHE A 333 -16.46 -19.08 -6.79
CA PHE A 333 -15.03 -18.98 -6.45
C PHE A 333 -14.71 -17.71 -5.66
N GLY A 334 -15.40 -16.59 -5.91
CA GLY A 334 -15.31 -15.39 -5.09
C GLY A 334 -15.83 -15.62 -3.66
N LEU A 335 -16.92 -16.37 -3.51
CA LEU A 335 -17.42 -16.78 -2.19
C LEU A 335 -16.42 -17.71 -1.49
N LEU A 336 -15.86 -18.68 -2.22
CA LEU A 336 -14.82 -19.57 -1.70
C LEU A 336 -13.62 -18.78 -1.18
N TYR A 337 -13.16 -17.76 -1.93
CA TYR A 337 -12.10 -16.86 -1.49
C TYR A 337 -12.45 -16.20 -0.15
N LEU A 338 -13.64 -15.60 -0.01
CA LEU A 338 -14.04 -14.90 1.21
C LEU A 338 -14.11 -15.83 2.43
N VAL A 339 -14.62 -17.06 2.24
CA VAL A 339 -14.68 -18.06 3.33
C VAL A 339 -13.29 -18.50 3.74
N LEU A 340 -12.42 -18.85 2.79
CA LEU A 340 -11.05 -19.27 3.09
C LEU A 340 -10.26 -18.13 3.72
N LYS A 341 -10.36 -16.92 3.18
CA LYS A 341 -9.70 -15.73 3.71
C LYS A 341 -10.14 -15.43 5.14
N HIS A 342 -11.44 -15.52 5.44
CA HIS A 342 -11.94 -15.37 6.82
C HIS A 342 -11.32 -16.39 7.79
N MET A 343 -11.25 -17.67 7.39
CA MET A 343 -10.68 -18.72 8.24
C MET A 343 -9.17 -18.52 8.47
N VAL A 344 -8.43 -18.22 7.39
CA VAL A 344 -6.98 -18.00 7.42
C VAL A 344 -6.64 -16.77 8.24
N ASP A 345 -7.27 -15.63 7.99
CA ASP A 345 -7.02 -14.39 8.74
C ASP A 345 -7.35 -14.52 10.21
N ARG A 346 -8.48 -15.17 10.53
CA ARG A 346 -8.86 -15.43 11.92
C ARG A 346 -7.79 -16.25 12.63
N TYR A 347 -7.35 -17.36 12.05
CA TYR A 347 -6.28 -18.19 12.61
C TYR A 347 -4.99 -17.39 12.79
N ASN A 348 -4.60 -16.66 11.75
CA ASN A 348 -3.37 -15.89 11.71
C ASN A 348 -3.33 -14.76 12.76
N ILE A 349 -4.44 -14.03 12.93
CA ILE A 349 -4.55 -12.94 13.90
C ILE A 349 -4.53 -13.47 15.33
N TYR A 350 -5.17 -14.60 15.62
CA TYR A 350 -5.17 -15.17 16.98
C TYR A 350 -3.79 -15.70 17.42
N TYR A 351 -3.04 -16.36 16.53
CA TYR A 351 -1.86 -17.11 16.95
C TYR A 351 -0.52 -16.48 16.62
N ALA A 352 -0.43 -15.62 15.60
CA ALA A 352 0.88 -15.22 15.08
C ALA A 352 1.06 -13.74 14.74
N TYR A 353 0.05 -12.88 14.93
CA TYR A 353 0.22 -11.42 14.85
C TYR A 353 0.10 -10.77 16.23
N LEU A 354 0.77 -9.63 16.43
CA LEU A 354 0.55 -8.83 17.65
C LEU A 354 -0.80 -8.10 17.60
N PRO A 355 -1.42 -7.85 18.76
CA PRO A 355 -2.61 -7.01 18.83
C PRO A 355 -2.26 -5.57 18.45
N THR A 356 -2.83 -5.08 17.35
CA THR A 356 -2.78 -3.66 16.96
C THR A 356 -4.09 -2.97 17.31
N LYS A 357 -4.00 -1.82 17.99
CA LYS A 357 -5.18 -1.00 18.31
C LYS A 357 -5.38 0.03 17.20
N LEU A 358 -6.25 -0.29 16.26
CA LEU A 358 -6.62 0.60 15.15
C LEU A 358 -7.99 1.23 15.39
N SER A 359 -8.18 2.42 14.83
CA SER A 359 -9.47 3.10 14.89
C SER A 359 -10.51 2.43 13.99
N GLN A 360 -11.79 2.45 14.39
CA GLN A 360 -12.91 1.91 13.61
C GLN A 360 -13.10 2.60 12.25
N ARG A 361 -12.48 3.77 12.04
CA ARG A 361 -12.54 4.55 10.81
C ARG A 361 -12.03 3.79 9.59
N ILE A 362 -11.06 2.90 9.77
CA ILE A 362 -10.51 2.09 8.67
C ILE A 362 -11.59 1.18 8.07
N HIS A 363 -12.38 0.54 8.93
CA HIS A 363 -13.47 -0.33 8.48
C HIS A 363 -14.55 0.48 7.77
N SER A 364 -14.91 1.66 8.29
CA SER A 364 -15.85 2.56 7.60
C SER A 364 -15.33 2.99 6.23
N ALA A 365 -14.04 3.27 6.11
CA ALA A 365 -13.42 3.61 4.84
C ALA A 365 -13.40 2.43 3.86
N ALA A 366 -13.14 1.22 4.34
CA ALA A 366 -13.22 0.00 3.56
C ALA A 366 -14.64 -0.23 3.01
N ILE A 367 -15.67 -0.09 3.86
CA ILE A 367 -17.07 -0.18 3.41
C ILE A 367 -17.35 0.84 2.30
N SER A 368 -16.91 2.08 2.46
CA SER A 368 -17.09 3.12 1.44
C SER A 368 -16.42 2.76 0.10
N GLN A 369 -15.28 2.08 0.12
CA GLN A 369 -14.60 1.61 -1.09
C GLN A 369 -15.31 0.42 -1.73
N VAL A 370 -15.86 -0.50 -0.93
CA VAL A 370 -16.61 -1.65 -1.44
C VAL A 370 -17.83 -1.20 -2.25
N VAL A 371 -18.44 -0.06 -1.91
CA VAL A 371 -19.55 0.53 -2.70
C VAL A 371 -19.12 0.94 -4.11
N VAL A 372 -17.83 1.19 -4.36
CA VAL A 372 -17.30 1.46 -5.71
C VAL A 372 -17.41 0.22 -6.61
N ALA A 373 -17.36 -0.99 -6.06
CA ALA A 373 -17.43 -2.24 -6.82
C ALA A 373 -18.72 -2.42 -7.64
N PRO A 374 -19.94 -2.30 -7.05
CA PRO A 374 -21.17 -2.36 -7.84
C PRO A 374 -21.30 -1.19 -8.82
N ILE A 375 -20.80 0.02 -8.47
CA ILE A 375 -20.80 1.17 -9.40
C ILE A 375 -19.94 0.84 -10.63
N LEU A 376 -18.75 0.28 -10.43
CA LEU A 376 -17.89 -0.20 -11.51
C LEU A 376 -18.60 -1.26 -12.36
N CYS A 377 -19.26 -2.24 -11.73
CA CYS A 377 -20.05 -3.24 -12.45
C CYS A 377 -21.10 -2.59 -13.37
N MET A 378 -21.88 -1.64 -12.86
CA MET A 378 -22.89 -0.94 -13.66
C MET A 378 -22.28 -0.11 -14.79
N PHE A 379 -21.16 0.57 -14.52
CA PHE A 379 -20.42 1.28 -15.55
C PHE A 379 -19.98 0.35 -16.69
N TRP A 380 -19.48 -0.84 -16.37
CA TRP A 380 -19.09 -1.83 -17.38
C TRP A 380 -20.28 -2.38 -18.17
N LEU A 381 -21.42 -2.62 -17.52
CA LEU A 381 -22.65 -3.02 -18.22
C LEU A 381 -23.14 -1.93 -19.17
N LEU A 382 -23.06 -0.66 -18.76
CA LEU A 382 -23.40 0.47 -19.62
C LEU A 382 -22.47 0.51 -20.84
N PHE A 383 -21.16 0.43 -20.61
CA PHE A 383 -20.15 0.41 -21.67
C PHE A 383 -20.41 -0.71 -22.68
N PHE A 384 -20.68 -1.92 -22.20
CA PHE A 384 -21.01 -3.07 -23.05
C PHE A 384 -22.33 -2.88 -23.82
N SER A 385 -23.37 -2.38 -23.16
CA SER A 385 -24.67 -2.13 -23.80
C SER A 385 -24.55 -1.10 -24.92
N VAL A 386 -23.79 -0.03 -24.71
CA VAL A 386 -23.56 1.01 -25.72
C VAL A 386 -22.77 0.47 -26.91
N LEU A 387 -21.72 -0.32 -26.67
CA LEU A 387 -20.89 -0.89 -27.74
C LEU A 387 -21.60 -1.94 -28.59
N ARG A 388 -22.46 -2.78 -27.97
CA ARG A 388 -23.07 -3.93 -28.67
C ARG A 388 -24.48 -3.66 -29.20
N LEU A 389 -25.28 -2.86 -28.49
CA LEU A 389 -26.67 -2.58 -28.87
C LEU A 389 -26.89 -1.14 -29.36
N GLY A 390 -25.90 -0.25 -29.24
CA GLY A 390 -26.00 1.16 -29.60
C GLY A 390 -26.56 2.04 -28.48
N SER A 391 -26.23 3.34 -28.54
CA SER A 391 -26.48 4.36 -27.50
C SER A 391 -27.95 4.54 -27.09
N VAL A 392 -28.90 4.14 -27.94
CA VAL A 392 -30.35 4.45 -27.80
C VAL A 392 -31.17 3.26 -27.30
N THR A 393 -30.54 2.20 -26.78
CA THR A 393 -31.31 1.08 -26.21
C THR A 393 -31.88 1.42 -24.83
N VAL A 394 -33.14 1.02 -24.59
CA VAL A 394 -33.88 1.21 -23.33
C VAL A 394 -33.06 0.74 -22.12
N ILE A 395 -32.31 -0.36 -22.26
CA ILE A 395 -31.45 -0.93 -21.22
C ILE A 395 -30.31 0.04 -20.84
N ALA A 396 -29.65 0.67 -21.81
CA ALA A 396 -28.58 1.64 -21.56
C ALA A 396 -29.11 2.88 -20.83
N ILE A 397 -30.31 3.35 -21.19
CA ILE A 397 -30.98 4.49 -20.54
C ILE A 397 -31.33 4.17 -19.08
N TYR A 398 -31.86 2.97 -18.80
CA TYR A 398 -32.15 2.53 -17.43
C TYR A 398 -30.89 2.43 -16.57
N ILE A 399 -29.80 1.88 -17.11
CA ILE A 399 -28.52 1.77 -16.38
C ILE A 399 -27.94 3.16 -16.13
N TYR A 400 -28.01 4.08 -17.10
CA TYR A 400 -27.55 5.46 -16.93
C TYR A 400 -28.31 6.21 -15.83
N ILE A 401 -29.64 6.08 -15.80
CA ILE A 401 -30.49 6.68 -14.75
C ILE A 401 -30.14 6.08 -13.38
N TYR A 402 -29.93 4.77 -13.31
CA TYR A 402 -29.59 4.11 -12.04
C TYR A 402 -28.22 4.55 -11.52
N ILE A 403 -27.21 4.69 -12.40
CA ILE A 403 -25.90 5.22 -12.03
C ILE A 403 -26.01 6.65 -11.49
N TYR A 404 -26.82 7.51 -12.14
CA TYR A 404 -27.03 8.89 -11.70
C TYR A 404 -27.74 9.01 -10.34
N ILE A 405 -28.59 8.04 -9.98
CA ILE A 405 -29.26 8.01 -8.67
C ILE A 405 -28.32 7.53 -7.55
N TYR A 406 -27.33 6.70 -7.89
CA TYR A 406 -26.44 6.05 -6.92
C TYR A 406 -25.16 6.82 -6.63
N ILE A 407 -24.74 7.70 -7.54
CA ILE A 407 -23.66 8.69 -7.37
C ILE A 407 -24.23 9.90 -6.62
#